data_AF-A0AAW2WE58-F1
#
_entry.id   AF-A0AAW2WE58-F1
#
_cell.length_a   1.000
_cell.length_b   1.000
_cell.length_c   1.000
_cell.angle_alpha   90.00
_cell.angle_beta   90.00
_cell.angle_gamma   90.00
#
_symmetry.space_group_name_H-M   'P 1'
#
loop_
_entity.id
_entity.type
_entity.pdbx_description
1 polymer ?
#
loop_
_entity_poly.entity_id
_entity_poly.type
_entity_poly.pdbx_seq_one_letter_code
_entity_poly.pdbx_strand_id
1 'polypeptide(L)'
;MVTLKEKIQSELGIQCYLPANSETLCIPTTNHVKAGASDAFLQSCLSPNFKFLKTNSAELDDSHKRTMPLLQVYDDRVSEGILTLQKNQSPKVVSQNEFMEALGVEKHEVKLAHCFPVYIPNSEGGDASDCLPSTSRKGSLLHLISEKLCRELPDLDVQDCQEHIQIQSVVVSFCSNEKCPHRAGVSLQSVDKKEVHFCCSWSLADDVLAWRIVAIIKILELDI
;
A
#
# COMPACT_ATOMS: atom_id res chain seq x y z
N MET A 1 -28.91 -50.20 -19.02
CA MET A 1 -28.05 -49.09 -18.56
C MET A 1 -26.63 -49.23 -19.13
N VAL A 2 -25.86 -50.26 -18.76
CA VAL A 2 -24.51 -50.50 -19.32
C VAL A 2 -24.51 -50.70 -20.84
N THR A 3 -25.41 -51.54 -21.36
CA THR A 3 -25.52 -51.83 -22.80
C THR A 3 -25.95 -50.61 -23.64
N LEU A 4 -26.69 -49.68 -23.02
CA LEU A 4 -27.11 -48.45 -23.68
C LEU A 4 -25.94 -47.46 -23.78
N LYS A 5 -25.15 -47.34 -22.71
CA LYS A 5 -23.91 -46.54 -22.71
C LYS A 5 -22.95 -47.03 -23.79
N GLU A 6 -22.74 -48.34 -23.88
CA GLU A 6 -21.84 -48.94 -24.87
C GLU A 6 -22.28 -48.63 -26.31
N LYS A 7 -23.58 -48.79 -26.62
CA LYS A 7 -24.12 -48.44 -27.94
C LYS A 7 -23.96 -46.97 -28.29
N ILE A 8 -24.26 -46.06 -27.37
CA ILE A 8 -24.15 -44.61 -27.64
C ILE A 8 -22.68 -44.21 -27.84
N GLN A 9 -21.76 -44.76 -27.05
CA GLN A 9 -20.33 -44.52 -27.23
C GLN A 9 -19.81 -45.10 -28.55
N SER A 10 -20.23 -46.31 -28.93
CA SER A 10 -19.76 -46.96 -30.16
C SER A 10 -20.35 -46.36 -31.43
N GLU A 11 -21.64 -46.00 -31.43
CA GLU A 11 -22.35 -45.53 -32.64
C GLU A 11 -22.27 -44.02 -32.82
N LEU A 12 -22.28 -43.25 -31.72
CA LEU A 12 -22.35 -41.78 -31.77
C LEU A 12 -21.08 -41.09 -31.28
N GLY A 13 -20.13 -41.82 -30.68
CA GLY A 13 -18.90 -41.25 -30.13
C GLY A 13 -19.12 -40.31 -28.94
N ILE A 14 -20.33 -40.27 -28.37
CA ILE A 14 -20.68 -39.38 -27.27
C ILE A 14 -20.23 -40.01 -25.95
N GLN A 15 -19.50 -39.25 -25.14
CA GLN A 15 -19.03 -39.74 -23.85
C GLN A 15 -20.19 -39.82 -22.85
N CYS A 16 -20.60 -41.05 -22.52
CA CYS A 16 -21.66 -41.32 -21.57
C CYS A 16 -21.13 -41.80 -20.21
N TYR A 17 -21.77 -41.33 -19.14
CA TYR A 17 -21.43 -41.67 -17.76
C TYR A 17 -22.62 -42.32 -17.06
N LEU A 18 -22.34 -43.20 -16.10
CA LEU A 18 -23.37 -43.95 -15.37
C LEU A 18 -22.99 -43.98 -13.89
N PRO A 19 -23.06 -42.83 -13.19
CA PRO A 19 -22.68 -42.75 -11.79
C PRO A 19 -23.66 -43.55 -10.93
N ALA A 20 -23.14 -44.21 -9.90
CA ALA A 20 -23.95 -44.85 -8.87
C ALA A 20 -24.58 -43.81 -7.92
N ASN A 21 -25.50 -44.26 -7.05
CA ASN A 21 -26.04 -43.39 -5.99
C ASN A 21 -24.89 -42.84 -5.16
N SER A 22 -24.90 -41.52 -4.94
CA SER A 22 -23.87 -40.77 -4.20
C SER A 22 -22.52 -40.61 -4.92
N GLU A 23 -22.38 -41.03 -6.18
CA GLU A 23 -21.22 -40.67 -7.00
C GLU A 23 -21.43 -39.30 -7.65
N THR A 24 -20.41 -38.43 -7.54
CA THR A 24 -20.41 -37.11 -8.17
C THR A 24 -19.54 -37.15 -9.41
N LEU A 25 -20.02 -36.60 -10.51
CA LEU A 25 -19.32 -36.62 -11.78
C LEU A 25 -19.11 -35.20 -12.28
N CYS A 26 -17.86 -34.85 -12.58
CA CYS A 26 -17.52 -33.56 -13.16
C CYS A 26 -17.65 -33.64 -14.68
N ILE A 27 -18.65 -32.95 -15.23
CA ILE A 27 -18.82 -32.82 -16.67
C ILE A 27 -18.13 -31.52 -17.09
N PRO A 28 -17.07 -31.57 -17.91
CA PRO A 28 -16.44 -30.36 -18.42
C PRO A 28 -17.44 -29.62 -19.31
N THR A 29 -17.62 -28.34 -19.06
CA THR A 29 -18.47 -27.50 -19.88
C THR A 29 -17.67 -27.01 -21.08
N THR A 30 -18.27 -27.02 -22.27
CA THR A 30 -17.72 -26.39 -23.47
C THR A 30 -18.07 -24.90 -23.56
N ASN A 31 -18.69 -24.35 -22.51
CA ASN A 31 -19.11 -22.96 -22.47
C ASN A 31 -17.90 -22.06 -22.22
N HIS A 32 -17.40 -21.48 -23.31
CA HIS A 32 -16.40 -20.42 -23.23
C HIS A 32 -17.07 -19.10 -22.85
N VAL A 33 -16.64 -18.52 -21.74
CA VAL A 33 -17.04 -17.16 -21.36
C VAL A 33 -16.19 -16.19 -22.19
N LYS A 34 -16.84 -15.50 -23.13
CA LYS A 34 -16.18 -14.44 -23.90
C LYS A 34 -16.00 -13.22 -23.00
N ALA A 35 -14.76 -12.84 -22.74
CA ALA A 35 -14.40 -11.60 -22.07
C ALA A 35 -13.87 -10.58 -23.08
N GLY A 36 -14.32 -9.33 -22.98
CA GLY A 36 -13.73 -8.21 -23.70
C GLY A 36 -12.41 -7.77 -23.06
N ALA A 37 -11.61 -7.01 -23.80
CA ALA A 37 -10.40 -6.36 -23.31
C ALA A 37 -10.50 -4.86 -23.58
N SER A 38 -9.97 -4.01 -22.70
CA SER A 38 -9.81 -2.59 -23.01
C SER A 38 -8.59 -2.33 -23.89
N ASP A 39 -8.62 -1.22 -24.62
CA ASP A 39 -7.53 -0.84 -25.52
C ASP A 39 -6.23 -0.58 -24.76
N ALA A 40 -6.27 0.06 -23.57
CA ALA A 40 -5.05 0.25 -22.78
C ALA A 40 -4.50 -1.08 -22.24
N PHE A 41 -5.36 -2.05 -21.88
CA PHE A 41 -4.88 -3.38 -21.53
C PHE A 41 -4.18 -4.04 -22.73
N LEU A 42 -4.79 -4.01 -23.92
CA LEU A 42 -4.16 -4.54 -25.13
C LEU A 42 -2.83 -3.85 -25.44
N GLN A 43 -2.73 -2.53 -25.27
CA GLN A 43 -1.48 -1.80 -25.43
C GLN A 43 -0.43 -2.23 -24.39
N SER A 44 -0.81 -2.45 -23.14
CA SER A 44 0.12 -2.93 -22.11
C SER A 44 0.72 -4.29 -22.47
N CYS A 45 -0.06 -5.19 -23.08
CA CYS A 45 0.39 -6.49 -23.56
C CYS A 45 1.44 -6.41 -24.70
N LEU A 46 1.52 -5.27 -25.40
CA LEU A 46 2.50 -5.05 -26.46
C LEU A 46 3.85 -4.57 -25.91
N SER A 47 3.90 -4.14 -24.64
CA SER A 47 5.14 -3.72 -24.00
C SER A 47 5.93 -4.95 -23.52
N PRO A 48 7.21 -5.10 -23.92
CA PRO A 48 7.99 -6.26 -23.53
C PRO A 48 8.46 -6.14 -22.08
N ASN A 49 8.04 -7.09 -21.23
CA ASN A 49 8.51 -7.25 -19.85
C ASN A 49 9.78 -8.11 -19.84
N PHE A 50 10.91 -7.53 -20.24
CA PHE A 50 12.19 -8.24 -20.20
C PHE A 50 12.65 -8.43 -18.76
N LYS A 51 12.69 -9.68 -18.29
CA LYS A 51 13.38 -10.04 -17.06
C LYS A 51 14.85 -10.27 -17.39
N PHE A 52 15.72 -9.47 -16.80
CA PHE A 52 17.16 -9.62 -16.93
C PHE A 52 17.67 -10.50 -15.79
N LEU A 53 18.04 -11.74 -16.10
CA LEU A 53 18.72 -12.60 -15.13
C LEU A 53 20.21 -12.29 -15.17
N LYS A 54 20.75 -11.89 -14.02
CA LYS A 54 22.19 -11.70 -13.82
C LYS A 54 22.75 -13.03 -13.32
N THR A 55 23.26 -13.86 -14.22
CA THR A 55 23.94 -15.10 -13.85
C THR A 55 25.27 -14.74 -13.21
N ASN A 56 25.31 -14.69 -11.87
CA ASN A 56 26.57 -14.67 -11.15
C ASN A 56 27.20 -16.06 -11.34
N SER A 57 28.14 -16.17 -12.26
CA SER A 57 29.01 -17.34 -12.42
C SER A 57 29.93 -17.45 -11.19
N ALA A 58 29.37 -17.82 -10.05
CA ALA A 58 30.11 -18.23 -8.87
C ALA A 58 29.98 -19.74 -8.78
N GLU A 59 30.89 -20.43 -9.50
CA GLU A 59 31.35 -21.81 -9.31
C GLU A 59 31.87 -22.31 -10.65
N LEU A 60 33.16 -22.07 -10.93
CA LEU A 60 34.10 -23.00 -11.58
C LEU A 60 35.41 -22.27 -11.90
N ASP A 61 36.40 -22.58 -11.07
CA ASP A 61 37.83 -22.68 -11.32
C ASP A 61 38.70 -21.48 -11.78
N ASP A 62 39.88 -21.52 -11.18
CA ASP A 62 40.98 -20.56 -11.13
C ASP A 62 41.72 -20.41 -12.48
N SER A 63 41.10 -19.80 -13.47
CA SER A 63 41.82 -19.37 -14.67
C SER A 63 41.26 -18.06 -15.25
N HIS A 64 42.06 -17.01 -15.13
CA HIS A 64 41.83 -15.65 -15.64
C HIS A 64 41.28 -15.57 -17.07
N LYS A 65 39.96 -15.54 -17.22
CA LYS A 65 39.27 -14.87 -18.32
C LYS A 65 38.13 -14.08 -17.70
N ARG A 66 38.09 -12.76 -17.94
CA ARG A 66 36.94 -11.91 -17.59
C ARG A 66 35.72 -12.43 -18.35
N THR A 67 34.99 -13.34 -17.75
CA THR A 67 33.71 -13.82 -18.27
C THR A 67 32.73 -12.66 -18.13
N MET A 68 32.44 -12.00 -19.25
CA MET A 68 31.41 -10.96 -19.29
C MET A 68 30.10 -11.57 -18.79
N PRO A 69 29.36 -10.90 -17.89
CA PRO A 69 28.07 -11.42 -17.44
C PRO A 69 27.17 -11.57 -18.66
N LEU A 70 26.81 -12.81 -18.99
CA LEU A 70 25.93 -13.13 -20.10
C LEU A 70 24.53 -12.64 -19.70
N LEU A 71 24.09 -11.52 -20.29
CA LEU A 71 22.74 -11.01 -20.09
C LEU A 71 21.77 -11.98 -20.78
N GLN A 72 21.14 -12.86 -20.01
CA GLN A 72 20.07 -13.69 -20.52
C GLN A 72 18.77 -12.90 -20.43
N VAL A 73 18.19 -12.62 -21.60
CA VAL A 73 16.90 -11.96 -21.76
C VAL A 73 15.86 -13.06 -21.98
N TYR A 74 14.98 -13.26 -21.01
CA TYR A 74 13.83 -14.17 -21.16
C TYR A 74 12.58 -13.37 -21.49
N ASP A 75 11.87 -13.84 -22.52
CA ASP A 75 10.55 -13.34 -22.91
C ASP A 75 9.48 -14.08 -22.11
N ASP A 76 9.28 -13.66 -20.86
CA ASP A 76 8.25 -14.17 -19.94
C ASP A 76 7.03 -13.22 -19.98
N ARG A 77 6.43 -13.10 -21.17
CA ARG A 77 5.27 -12.25 -21.45
C ARG A 77 4.07 -12.65 -20.59
N VAL A 78 4.00 -12.07 -19.39
CA VAL A 78 2.84 -12.11 -18.51
C VAL A 78 2.21 -10.71 -18.54
N SER A 79 0.94 -10.66 -18.95
CA SER A 79 0.13 -9.45 -18.89
C SER A 79 -0.77 -9.50 -17.66
N GLU A 80 -0.65 -8.51 -16.80
CA GLU A 80 -1.46 -8.38 -15.59
C GLU A 80 -2.60 -7.38 -15.84
N GLY A 81 -3.80 -7.72 -15.38
CA GLY A 81 -4.99 -6.90 -15.57
C GLY A 81 -6.10 -7.30 -14.61
N ILE A 82 -7.13 -6.45 -14.52
CA ILE A 82 -8.25 -6.65 -13.60
C ILE A 82 -9.45 -7.14 -14.39
N LEU A 83 -9.97 -8.32 -14.04
CA LEU A 83 -11.21 -8.86 -14.60
C LEU A 83 -12.41 -8.26 -13.86
N THR A 84 -13.26 -7.53 -14.59
CA THR A 84 -14.50 -6.96 -14.07
C THR A 84 -15.71 -7.75 -14.56
N LEU A 85 -16.67 -7.98 -13.66
CA LEU A 85 -17.95 -8.62 -13.97
C LEU A 85 -19.07 -7.78 -13.35
N GLN A 86 -19.63 -6.86 -14.13
CA GLN A 86 -20.77 -6.06 -13.71
C GLN A 86 -22.10 -6.77 -14.04
N LYS A 87 -23.12 -6.50 -13.24
CA LYS A 87 -24.47 -7.04 -13.48
C LYS A 87 -24.98 -6.53 -14.84
N ASN A 88 -25.41 -7.43 -15.71
CA ASN A 88 -25.89 -7.16 -17.07
C ASN A 88 -24.82 -6.73 -18.10
N GLN A 89 -23.52 -6.93 -17.82
CA GLN A 89 -22.45 -6.70 -18.78
C GLN A 89 -21.63 -7.97 -19.02
N SER A 90 -21.05 -8.11 -20.20
CA SER A 90 -20.06 -9.17 -20.45
C SER A 90 -18.78 -8.90 -19.66
N PRO A 91 -18.09 -9.94 -19.19
CA PRO A 91 -16.83 -9.76 -18.47
C PRO A 91 -15.83 -8.96 -19.31
N LYS A 92 -15.07 -8.08 -18.66
CA LYS A 92 -14.08 -7.23 -19.34
C LYS A 92 -12.80 -7.17 -18.53
N VAL A 93 -11.67 -7.39 -19.18
CA VAL A 93 -10.33 -7.18 -18.62
C VAL A 93 -9.91 -5.73 -18.88
N VAL A 94 -9.49 -5.04 -17.82
CA VAL A 94 -9.08 -3.63 -17.87
C VAL A 94 -7.71 -3.43 -17.22
N SER A 95 -7.01 -2.38 -17.63
CA SER A 95 -5.79 -1.94 -16.97
C SER A 95 -6.09 -1.32 -15.60
N GLN A 96 -5.13 -1.31 -14.68
CA GLN A 96 -5.27 -0.74 -13.34
C GLN A 96 -5.68 0.74 -13.38
N ASN A 97 -5.20 1.50 -14.37
CA ASN A 97 -5.49 2.92 -14.49
C ASN A 97 -6.94 3.19 -14.95
N GLU A 98 -7.47 2.32 -15.81
CA GLU A 98 -8.84 2.44 -16.33
C GLU A 98 -9.87 1.79 -15.39
N PHE A 99 -9.43 1.09 -14.35
CA PHE A 99 -10.31 0.31 -13.50
C PHE A 99 -11.40 1.16 -12.83
N MET A 100 -11.02 2.31 -12.27
CA MET A 100 -11.97 3.21 -11.61
C MET A 100 -12.97 3.79 -12.60
N GLU A 101 -12.48 4.21 -13.78
CA GLU A 101 -13.32 4.71 -14.87
C GLU A 101 -14.29 3.65 -15.39
N ALA A 102 -13.82 2.41 -15.54
CA ALA A 102 -14.63 1.27 -16.00
C ALA A 102 -15.72 0.88 -14.99
N LEU A 103 -15.47 1.07 -13.70
CA LEU A 103 -16.48 0.88 -12.66
C LEU A 103 -17.43 2.08 -12.51
N GLY A 104 -17.05 3.26 -13.00
CA GLY A 104 -17.81 4.50 -12.80
C GLY A 104 -17.87 4.92 -11.32
N VAL A 105 -16.85 4.55 -10.54
CA VAL A 105 -16.79 4.81 -9.09
C VAL A 105 -15.58 5.68 -8.78
N GLU A 106 -15.74 6.62 -7.85
CA GLU A 106 -14.62 7.37 -7.34
C GLU A 106 -13.71 6.51 -6.44
N LYS A 107 -12.42 6.81 -6.44
CA LYS A 107 -11.45 6.11 -5.61
C LYS A 107 -11.68 6.51 -4.16
N HIS A 108 -12.10 5.56 -3.33
CA HIS A 108 -12.17 5.77 -1.90
C HIS A 108 -10.75 5.70 -1.30
N GLU A 109 -10.20 6.86 -0.96
CA GLU A 109 -8.90 6.95 -0.29
C GLU A 109 -9.08 6.85 1.24
N VAL A 110 -8.60 5.76 1.82
CA VAL A 110 -8.59 5.57 3.28
C VAL A 110 -7.33 6.21 3.85
N LYS A 111 -7.51 7.17 4.75
CA LYS A 111 -6.43 7.77 5.53
C LYS A 111 -6.53 7.34 6.98
N LEU A 112 -5.39 6.99 7.55
CA LEU A 112 -5.24 6.75 8.97
C LEU A 112 -4.85 8.05 9.66
N ALA A 113 -5.25 8.19 10.92
CA ALA A 113 -4.85 9.32 11.74
C ALA A 113 -4.65 8.90 13.19
N HIS A 114 -3.60 9.43 13.81
CA HIS A 114 -3.23 9.18 15.19
C HIS A 114 -2.82 10.47 15.88
N CYS A 115 -3.43 10.73 17.03
CA CYS A 115 -3.04 11.84 17.89
C CYS A 115 -2.28 11.30 19.12
N PHE A 116 -1.09 11.84 19.36
CA PHE A 116 -0.21 11.40 20.45
C PHE A 116 0.37 12.59 21.23
N PRO A 117 0.59 12.45 22.54
CA PRO A 117 1.29 13.44 23.36
C PRO A 117 2.81 13.36 23.15
N VAL A 118 3.46 14.51 23.22
CA VAL A 118 4.91 14.68 23.29
C VAL A 118 5.23 15.59 24.46
N TYR A 119 6.21 15.20 25.27
CA TYR A 119 6.64 15.96 26.43
C TYR A 119 7.67 17.01 26.01
N ILE A 120 7.48 18.26 26.46
CA ILE A 120 8.45 19.35 26.26
C ILE A 120 8.92 19.80 27.66
N PRO A 121 10.17 19.50 28.07
CA PRO A 121 10.73 20.09 29.27
C PRO A 121 10.83 21.63 29.10
N ASN A 122 10.41 22.39 30.11
CA ASN A 122 10.35 23.86 30.03
C ASN A 122 11.76 24.47 29.94
N SER A 123 11.93 25.47 29.07
CA SER A 123 12.80 26.61 29.37
C SER A 123 12.13 27.47 30.45
N GLU A 124 12.90 27.94 31.42
CA GLU A 124 12.42 28.66 32.61
C GLU A 124 11.54 29.89 32.31
N GLY A 125 10.54 30.14 33.18
CA GLY A 125 9.93 31.45 33.42
C GLY A 125 8.74 31.88 32.54
N GLY A 126 7.53 31.85 33.10
CA GLY A 126 6.36 32.55 32.54
C GLY A 126 5.04 31.99 33.02
N ASP A 127 4.23 32.84 33.65
CA ASP A 127 3.02 32.54 34.42
C ASP A 127 1.99 31.64 33.72
N ALA A 128 1.30 30.87 34.56
CA ALA A 128 0.22 29.95 34.21
C ALA A 128 -1.04 30.71 33.75
N SER A 129 -1.02 31.26 32.54
CA SER A 129 -2.23 31.69 31.82
C SER A 129 -1.90 31.82 30.34
N ASP A 130 -1.92 30.69 29.63
CA ASP A 130 -2.22 30.53 28.19
C ASP A 130 -1.56 29.23 27.69
N CYS A 131 -2.28 28.12 27.80
CA CYS A 131 -1.79 26.77 27.47
C CYS A 131 -1.73 26.46 25.96
N LEU A 132 -1.52 27.47 25.11
CA LEU A 132 -1.17 27.25 23.70
C LEU A 132 0.18 27.92 23.42
N PRO A 133 1.16 27.20 22.83
CA PRO A 133 2.32 27.87 22.25
C PRO A 133 1.81 28.90 21.22
N SER A 134 2.29 30.13 21.31
CA SER A 134 2.04 31.15 20.29
C SER A 134 2.39 30.60 18.90
N THR A 135 1.77 31.11 17.84
CA THR A 135 2.04 30.69 16.45
C THR A 135 3.54 30.68 16.14
N SER A 136 4.29 31.65 16.68
CA SER A 136 5.75 31.73 16.61
C SER A 136 6.47 30.56 17.30
N ARG A 137 6.02 30.13 18.50
CA ARG A 137 6.61 28.99 19.24
C ARG A 137 6.23 27.63 18.62
N LYS A 138 5.05 27.54 17.97
CA LYS A 138 4.66 26.36 17.19
C LYS A 138 5.60 26.15 16.00
N GLY A 139 5.82 27.20 15.22
CA GLY A 139 6.73 27.15 14.07
C GLY A 139 8.16 26.72 14.47
N SER A 140 8.70 27.24 15.57
CA SER A 140 10.04 26.84 16.04
C SER A 140 10.13 25.37 16.45
N LEU A 141 9.07 24.81 17.02
CA LEU A 141 9.03 23.41 17.43
C LEU A 141 8.87 22.46 16.22
N LEU A 142 8.03 22.81 15.24
CA LEU A 142 7.94 22.03 13.99
C LEU A 142 9.26 22.08 13.22
N HIS A 143 9.93 23.21 13.21
CA HIS A 143 11.27 23.32 12.59
C HIS A 143 12.30 22.42 13.27
N LEU A 144 12.30 22.34 14.60
CA LEU A 144 13.20 21.44 15.32
C LEU A 144 12.91 19.97 15.03
N ILE A 145 11.62 19.62 14.92
CA ILE A 145 11.17 18.29 14.53
C ILE A 145 11.55 17.98 13.08
N SER A 146 11.37 18.92 12.15
CA SER A 146 11.71 18.75 10.74
C SER A 146 13.21 18.54 10.57
N GLU A 147 14.06 19.32 11.26
CA GLU A 147 15.51 19.13 11.26
C GLU A 147 15.93 17.75 11.83
N LYS A 148 15.27 17.27 12.89
CA LYS A 148 15.52 15.91 13.41
C LYS A 148 15.10 14.85 12.38
N LEU A 149 13.94 15.01 11.75
CA LEU A 149 13.45 14.07 10.74
C LEU A 149 14.38 14.02 9.53
N CYS A 150 14.90 15.16 9.05
CA CYS A 150 15.91 15.21 7.99
C CYS A 150 17.20 14.45 8.37
N ARG A 151 17.61 14.48 9.65
CA ARG A 151 18.80 13.76 10.12
C ARG A 151 18.58 12.24 10.19
N GLU A 152 17.42 11.80 10.65
CA GLU A 152 17.10 10.37 10.81
C GLU A 152 16.59 9.71 9.51
N LEU A 153 16.10 10.53 8.56
CA LEU A 153 15.51 10.11 7.29
C LEU A 153 16.10 10.92 6.11
N PRO A 154 17.40 10.79 5.81
CA PRO A 154 18.06 11.60 4.76
C PRO A 154 17.57 11.29 3.34
N ASP A 155 16.96 10.11 3.12
CA ASP A 155 16.47 9.67 1.81
C ASP A 155 15.07 10.22 1.47
N LEU A 156 14.44 10.97 2.39
CA LEU A 156 13.07 11.45 2.25
C LEU A 156 13.02 12.98 2.20
N ASP A 157 12.19 13.50 1.29
CA ASP A 157 11.91 14.94 1.22
C ASP A 157 10.98 15.32 2.38
N VAL A 158 11.49 16.11 3.31
CA VAL A 158 10.75 16.64 4.46
C VAL A 158 10.37 18.08 4.17
N GLN A 159 9.08 18.34 4.03
CA GLN A 159 8.54 19.66 3.74
C GLN A 159 8.02 20.29 5.03
N ASP A 160 8.61 21.41 5.43
CA ASP A 160 8.16 22.22 6.57
C ASP A 160 7.30 23.39 6.10
N CYS A 161 6.00 23.30 6.36
CA CYS A 161 5.01 24.30 5.95
C CYS A 161 4.64 25.27 7.08
N GLN A 162 5.48 25.43 8.11
CA GLN A 162 5.27 26.26 9.32
C GLN A 162 4.11 25.80 10.24
N GLU A 163 3.02 25.30 9.67
CA GLU A 163 1.85 24.79 10.39
C GLU A 163 1.83 23.25 10.49
N HIS A 164 2.48 22.59 9.54
CA HIS A 164 2.58 21.14 9.46
C HIS A 164 3.88 20.71 8.78
N ILE A 165 4.30 19.48 9.05
CA ILE A 165 5.40 18.80 8.38
C ILE A 165 4.79 17.73 7.47
N GLN A 166 5.21 17.69 6.21
CA GLN A 166 4.79 16.68 5.26
C GLN A 166 5.99 15.83 4.79
N ILE A 167 5.81 14.50 4.82
CA ILE A 167 6.77 13.51 4.32
C ILE A 167 5.98 12.47 3.54
N GLN A 168 6.10 12.44 2.21
CA GLN A 168 5.26 11.62 1.34
C GLN A 168 3.75 11.88 1.61
N SER A 169 2.96 10.85 1.94
CA SER A 169 1.56 11.03 2.34
C SER A 169 1.36 11.34 3.83
N VAL A 170 2.43 11.33 4.63
CA VAL A 170 2.38 11.58 6.08
C VAL A 170 2.38 13.08 6.35
N VAL A 171 1.38 13.55 7.09
CA VAL A 171 1.23 14.95 7.51
C VAL A 171 1.18 14.99 9.03
N VAL A 172 2.06 15.77 9.66
CA VAL A 172 2.14 15.98 11.11
C VAL A 172 1.86 17.43 11.44
N SER A 173 0.93 17.69 12.35
CA SER A 173 0.57 19.05 12.78
C SER A 173 0.25 19.10 14.28
N PHE A 174 0.24 20.31 14.86
CA PHE A 174 -0.18 20.48 16.25
C PHE A 174 -1.68 20.24 16.41
N CYS A 175 -2.05 19.42 17.38
CA CYS A 175 -3.44 19.24 17.77
C CYS A 175 -3.86 20.37 18.72
N SER A 176 -4.69 21.30 18.24
CA SER A 176 -5.28 22.36 19.08
C SER A 176 -6.62 21.96 19.70
N ASN A 177 -7.14 20.76 19.38
CA ASN A 177 -8.45 20.30 19.84
C ASN A 177 -8.33 19.47 21.13
N GLU A 178 -8.93 19.94 22.21
CA GLU A 178 -8.99 19.21 23.49
C GLU A 178 -9.71 17.86 23.35
N LYS A 179 -10.74 17.79 22.50
CA LYS A 179 -11.51 16.57 22.20
C LYS A 179 -11.20 16.06 20.79
N CYS A 180 -9.96 15.66 20.55
CA CYS A 180 -9.56 15.08 19.27
C CYS A 180 -10.07 13.64 19.14
N PRO A 181 -10.78 13.26 18.05
CA PRO A 181 -11.28 11.90 17.85
C PRO A 181 -10.16 10.88 17.61
N HIS A 182 -8.97 11.32 17.25
CA HIS A 182 -7.80 10.47 16.98
C HIS A 182 -6.92 10.25 18.22
N ARG A 183 -7.29 10.81 19.37
CA ARG A 183 -6.55 10.68 20.63
C ARG A 183 -6.84 9.32 21.26
N ALA A 184 -5.87 8.42 21.19
CA ALA A 184 -5.97 7.12 21.82
C ALA A 184 -5.63 7.25 23.32
N GLY A 185 -6.60 6.97 24.19
CA GLY A 185 -6.40 6.92 25.64
C GLY A 185 -6.52 8.29 26.31
N VAL A 186 -7.70 8.59 26.86
CA VAL A 186 -7.84 9.60 27.90
C VAL A 186 -7.18 9.01 29.15
N SER A 187 -5.89 9.28 29.36
CA SER A 187 -5.33 9.13 30.70
C SER A 187 -5.93 10.25 31.54
N LEU A 188 -6.87 9.91 32.40
CA LEU A 188 -7.45 10.79 33.41
C LEU A 188 -6.45 11.13 34.55
N GLN A 189 -5.14 10.94 34.32
CA GLN A 189 -4.09 11.11 35.30
C GLN A 189 -2.80 11.62 34.65
N SER A 190 -2.69 12.94 34.44
CA SER A 190 -1.41 13.63 34.55
C SER A 190 -1.67 15.09 34.92
N VAL A 191 -1.95 15.27 36.20
CA VAL A 191 -1.70 16.55 36.89
C VAL A 191 -0.20 16.86 36.71
N ASP A 192 0.11 18.04 36.18
CA ASP A 192 1.42 18.71 36.17
C ASP A 192 2.49 18.42 35.10
N LYS A 193 2.15 17.98 33.87
CA LYS A 193 3.12 18.04 32.74
C LYS A 193 2.55 18.79 31.53
N LYS A 194 3.29 19.77 31.02
CA LYS A 194 2.94 20.50 29.76
C LYS A 194 3.14 19.55 28.57
N GLU A 195 2.17 18.69 28.35
CA GLU A 195 2.12 17.80 27.19
C GLU A 195 1.59 18.57 25.97
N VAL A 196 2.28 18.47 24.84
CA VAL A 196 1.81 19.01 23.55
C VAL A 196 1.37 17.85 22.68
N HIS A 197 0.17 17.95 22.11
CA HIS A 197 -0.38 16.91 21.25
C HIS A 197 -0.08 17.17 19.78
N PHE A 198 0.32 16.12 19.06
CA PHE A 198 0.49 16.13 17.61
C PHE A 198 -0.56 15.23 16.96
N CYS A 199 -1.14 15.69 15.87
CA CYS A 199 -1.97 14.89 14.98
C CYS A 199 -1.14 14.49 13.76
N CYS A 200 -1.06 13.19 13.50
CA CYS A 200 -0.46 12.63 12.32
C CYS A 200 -1.55 11.98 11.46
N SER A 201 -1.55 12.23 10.15
CA SER A 201 -2.44 11.58 9.18
C SER A 201 -1.67 11.08 7.97
N TRP A 202 -1.98 9.89 7.47
CA TRP A 202 -1.25 9.24 6.38
C TRP A 202 -2.12 8.31 5.53
N SER A 203 -1.66 7.97 4.33
CA SER A 203 -2.28 6.91 3.51
C SER A 203 -1.83 5.53 3.97
N LEU A 204 -2.62 4.48 3.70
CA LEU A 204 -2.26 3.09 4.03
C LEU A 204 -0.93 2.63 3.43
N ALA A 205 -0.49 3.23 2.32
CA ALA A 205 0.79 2.88 1.68
C ALA A 205 1.99 3.23 2.57
N ASP A 206 1.86 4.28 3.38
CA ASP A 206 2.96 4.83 4.19
C ASP A 206 2.80 4.50 5.68
N ASP A 207 2.04 3.46 6.04
CA ASP A 207 1.76 3.14 7.45
C ASP A 207 3.04 2.85 8.26
N VAL A 208 3.96 2.07 7.70
CA VAL A 208 5.26 1.78 8.33
C VAL A 208 6.08 3.06 8.51
N LEU A 209 6.06 3.95 7.50
CA LEU A 209 6.77 5.23 7.56
C LEU A 209 6.17 6.14 8.62
N ALA A 210 4.84 6.24 8.67
CA ALA A 210 4.12 7.05 9.63
C ALA A 210 4.43 6.63 11.07
N TRP A 211 4.41 5.32 11.38
CA TRP A 211 4.76 4.83 12.71
C TRP A 211 6.22 5.09 13.07
N ARG A 212 7.15 5.02 12.10
CA ARG A 212 8.55 5.39 12.30
C ARG A 212 8.70 6.88 12.65
N ILE A 213 7.99 7.75 11.93
CA ILE A 213 7.96 9.20 12.21
C ILE A 213 7.39 9.46 13.62
N VAL A 214 6.26 8.82 13.97
CA VAL A 214 5.67 8.93 15.31
C VAL A 214 6.65 8.48 16.39
N ALA A 215 7.39 7.39 16.16
CA ALA A 215 8.40 6.92 17.10
C ALA A 215 9.54 7.93 17.29
N ILE A 216 10.08 8.50 16.20
CA ILE A 216 11.13 9.53 16.26
C ILE A 216 10.63 10.74 17.06
N ILE A 217 9.40 11.21 16.78
CA ILE A 217 8.84 12.38 17.45
C ILE A 217 8.56 12.09 18.94
N LYS A 218 8.14 10.88 19.30
CA LYS A 218 7.93 10.50 20.71
C LYS A 218 9.23 10.39 21.51
N ILE A 219 10.33 10.02 20.84
CA ILE A 219 11.66 9.91 21.45
C ILE A 219 12.33 11.29 21.61
N LEU A 220 11.80 12.33 20.95
CA LEU A 220 12.22 13.71 21.19
C LEU A 220 11.80 14.13 22.61
N GLU A 221 12.60 13.77 23.60
CA GLU A 221 12.82 14.65 24.74
C GLU A 221 13.44 15.92 24.14
N LEU A 222 12.59 16.93 23.93
CA LEU A 222 12.99 18.22 23.41
C LEU A 222 13.83 18.91 24.48
N ASP A 223 15.11 18.54 24.59
CA ASP A 223 16.11 19.31 25.33
C ASP A 223 16.25 20.67 24.63
N ILE A 224 15.49 21.64 25.12
CA ILE A 224 15.59 23.07 24.76
C ILE A 224 16.55 23.74 25.74
#